data_AF-A0A814GC49-F1
#
_entry.id   AF-A0A814GC49-F1
#
_cell.length_a   1.000
_cell.length_b   1.000
_cell.length_c   1.000
_cell.angle_alpha   90.00
_cell.angle_beta   90.00
_cell.angle_gamma   90.00
#
_symmetry.space_group_name_H-M   'P 1'
#
loop_
_entity.id
_entity.type
_entity.pdbx_description
1 polymer ?
#
loop_
_entity_poly.entity_id
_entity_poly.type
_entity_poly.pdbx_seq_one_letter_code
_entity_poly.pdbx_strand_id
1 'polypeptide(L)'
;MEKKLLEWFDDARRDNCCIDGKTLKVKAINLYDELYRNRPQKAAFQASDGWHYYWLNRNNKTYRRITTTGRELPSNSCEIINNFIQENSNVFRTINFDKSKIFNMDETSIYLDCPPK
;
A
#
# COMPACT_ATOMS: atom_id res chain seq x y z
N MET A 1 -21.69 -14.11 -2.54
CA MET A 1 -20.74 -13.32 -3.35
C MET A 1 -19.60 -12.78 -2.49
N GLU A 2 -19.87 -11.98 -1.44
CA GLU A 2 -18.82 -11.26 -0.69
C GLU A 2 -17.69 -12.15 -0.11
N LYS A 3 -17.99 -13.35 0.37
CA LYS A 3 -16.96 -14.30 0.86
C LYS A 3 -15.96 -14.72 -0.23
N LYS A 4 -16.45 -15.08 -1.42
CA LYS A 4 -15.59 -15.44 -2.57
C LYS A 4 -14.75 -14.25 -3.04
N LEU A 5 -15.30 -13.03 -2.94
CA LEU A 5 -14.58 -11.82 -3.28
C LEU A 5 -13.43 -11.56 -2.28
N LEU A 6 -13.67 -11.82 -0.99
CA LEU A 6 -12.65 -11.69 0.06
C LEU A 6 -11.50 -12.70 -0.14
N GLU A 7 -11.84 -13.97 -0.39
CA GLU A 7 -10.86 -15.04 -0.67
C GLU A 7 -9.97 -14.65 -1.86
N TRP A 8 -10.57 -14.24 -2.97
CA TRP A 8 -9.84 -13.75 -4.14
C TRP A 8 -8.96 -12.52 -3.84
N PHE A 9 -9.47 -11.58 -3.04
CA PHE A 9 -8.71 -10.38 -2.66
C PHE A 9 -7.46 -10.75 -1.86
N ASP A 10 -7.61 -11.66 -0.90
CA ASP A 10 -6.51 -12.07 -0.03
C ASP A 10 -5.46 -12.91 -0.76
N ASP A 11 -5.86 -13.76 -1.71
CA ASP A 11 -4.94 -14.50 -2.57
C ASP A 11 -4.15 -13.56 -3.49
N ALA A 12 -4.83 -12.63 -4.16
CA ALA A 12 -4.16 -11.65 -5.01
C ALA A 12 -3.20 -10.73 -4.21
N ARG A 13 -3.52 -10.42 -2.95
CA ARG A 13 -2.59 -9.68 -2.06
C ARG A 13 -1.39 -10.53 -1.64
N ARG A 14 -1.57 -11.83 -1.42
CA ARG A 14 -0.48 -12.77 -1.11
C ARG A 14 0.52 -12.85 -2.27
N ASP A 15 0.02 -12.78 -3.50
CA ASP A 15 0.82 -12.79 -4.73
C ASP A 15 1.43 -11.42 -5.08
N ASN A 16 1.43 -10.47 -4.13
CA ASN A 16 1.91 -9.09 -4.30
C ASN A 16 1.21 -8.31 -5.42
N CYS A 17 0.01 -8.72 -5.85
CA CYS A 17 -0.77 -7.93 -6.80
C CYS A 17 -1.43 -6.74 -6.09
N CYS A 18 -1.22 -5.55 -6.64
CA CYS A 18 -1.97 -4.38 -6.22
C CYS A 18 -3.38 -4.44 -6.82
N ILE A 19 -4.40 -4.40 -5.97
CA ILE A 19 -5.81 -4.37 -6.39
C ILE A 19 -6.34 -2.97 -6.15
N ASP A 20 -6.73 -2.29 -7.21
CA ASP A 20 -7.38 -0.99 -7.12
C ASP A 20 -8.90 -1.13 -6.93
N GLY A 21 -9.57 0.00 -6.64
CA GLY A 21 -11.02 0.02 -6.40
C GLY A 21 -11.83 -0.40 -7.63
N LYS A 22 -11.37 -0.07 -8.83
CA LYS A 22 -12.06 -0.41 -10.08
C LYS A 22 -12.04 -1.91 -10.32
N THR A 23 -10.88 -2.54 -10.20
CA THR A 23 -10.70 -4.00 -10.34
C THR A 23 -11.56 -4.75 -9.34
N LEU A 24 -11.60 -4.29 -8.08
CA LEU A 24 -12.43 -4.92 -7.05
C LEU A 24 -13.93 -4.87 -7.40
N LYS A 25 -14.42 -3.72 -7.85
CA LYS A 25 -15.82 -3.55 -8.26
C LYS A 25 -16.17 -4.44 -9.46
N VAL A 26 -15.30 -4.48 -10.48
CA VAL A 26 -15.49 -5.34 -11.66
C VAL A 26 -15.55 -6.80 -11.24
N LYS A 27 -14.62 -7.25 -10.37
CA LYS A 27 -14.62 -8.63 -9.87
C LYS A 27 -15.89 -8.94 -9.07
N ALA A 28 -16.39 -7.99 -8.27
CA ALA A 28 -17.61 -8.15 -7.51
C ALA A 28 -18.85 -8.30 -8.39
N ILE A 29 -18.95 -7.51 -9.47
CA ILE A 29 -20.04 -7.61 -10.45
C ILE A 29 -19.98 -8.97 -11.15
N ASN A 30 -18.82 -9.38 -11.65
CA ASN A 30 -18.65 -10.68 -12.30
C ASN A 30 -19.04 -11.85 -11.39
N LEU A 31 -18.59 -11.84 -10.13
CA LEU A 31 -18.96 -12.86 -9.14
C LEU A 31 -20.46 -12.85 -8.81
N TYR A 32 -21.09 -11.67 -8.85
CA TYR A 32 -22.52 -11.56 -8.64
C TYR A 32 -23.28 -12.19 -9.82
N ASP A 33 -22.91 -11.83 -11.04
CA ASP A 33 -23.56 -12.35 -12.25
C ASP A 33 -23.36 -13.86 -12.39
N GLU A 34 -22.18 -14.39 -12.08
CA GLU A 34 -21.92 -15.83 -12.07
C GLU A 34 -22.81 -16.59 -11.07
N LEU A 35 -23.00 -16.05 -9.87
CA LEU A 35 -23.73 -16.74 -8.79
C LEU A 35 -25.25 -16.60 -8.91
N TYR A 36 -25.74 -15.52 -9.54
CA TYR A 36 -27.16 -15.17 -9.53
C TYR A 36 -27.79 -15.06 -10.92
N ARG A 37 -27.08 -15.46 -11.99
CA ARG A 37 -27.55 -15.42 -13.40
C ARG A 37 -28.98 -15.91 -13.61
N ASN A 38 -29.37 -16.97 -12.92
CA ASN A 38 -30.65 -17.68 -13.14
C ASN A 38 -31.73 -17.29 -12.11
N ARG A 39 -31.51 -16.25 -11.30
CA ARG A 39 -32.52 -15.79 -10.32
C ARG A 39 -33.30 -14.60 -10.88
N PRO A 40 -34.62 -14.53 -10.70
CA PRO A 40 -35.37 -13.33 -11.02
C PRO A 40 -34.92 -12.19 -10.09
N GLN A 41 -34.21 -11.22 -10.65
CA GLN A 41 -33.62 -10.10 -9.93
C GLN A 41 -34.48 -8.84 -10.14
N LYS A 42 -34.80 -8.12 -9.06
CA LYS A 42 -35.47 -6.81 -9.14
C LYS A 42 -34.56 -5.72 -9.71
N ALA A 43 -33.25 -5.82 -9.51
CA ALA A 43 -32.26 -4.87 -10.01
C ALA A 43 -30.86 -5.53 -10.09
N ALA A 44 -30.05 -5.10 -11.04
CA ALA A 44 -28.66 -5.56 -11.17
C ALA A 44 -27.77 -4.99 -10.05
N PHE A 45 -26.79 -5.75 -9.60
CA PHE A 45 -25.80 -5.29 -8.63
C PHE A 45 -24.77 -4.37 -9.31
N GLN A 46 -24.59 -3.17 -8.76
CA GLN A 46 -23.75 -2.13 -9.39
C GLN A 46 -22.40 -1.89 -8.72
N ALA A 47 -22.08 -2.60 -7.63
CA ALA A 47 -20.87 -2.34 -6.83
C ALA A 47 -20.62 -0.84 -6.56
N SER A 48 -21.67 -0.15 -6.10
CA SER A 48 -21.65 1.31 -5.86
C SER A 48 -20.53 1.73 -4.90
N ASP A 49 -20.15 3.02 -4.92
CA ASP A 49 -19.13 3.55 -3.99
C ASP A 49 -19.47 3.29 -2.53
N GLY A 50 -20.74 3.44 -2.15
CA GLY A 50 -21.21 3.11 -0.81
C GLY A 50 -21.04 1.64 -0.47
N TRP A 51 -21.50 0.73 -1.35
CA TRP A 51 -21.32 -0.71 -1.13
C TRP A 51 -19.83 -1.06 -0.97
N HIS A 52 -19.02 -0.51 -1.87
CA HIS A 52 -17.59 -0.73 -1.90
C HIS A 52 -16.89 -0.25 -0.63
N TYR A 53 -17.19 0.98 -0.18
CA TYR A 53 -16.69 1.52 1.09
C TYR A 53 -17.05 0.62 2.29
N TYR A 54 -18.33 0.23 2.39
CA TYR A 54 -18.76 -0.62 3.49
C TYR A 54 -18.20 -2.04 3.40
N TRP A 55 -17.98 -2.57 2.18
CA TRP A 55 -17.34 -3.88 1.99
C TRP A 55 -15.91 -3.87 2.53
N LEU A 56 -15.13 -2.82 2.22
CA LEU A 56 -13.79 -2.66 2.79
C LEU A 56 -13.82 -2.59 4.32
N ASN A 57 -14.74 -1.78 4.86
CA ASN A 57 -14.87 -1.58 6.31
C ASN A 57 -15.24 -2.88 7.03
N ARG A 58 -16.24 -3.62 6.52
CA ARG A 58 -16.67 -4.91 7.10
C ARG A 58 -15.57 -5.97 7.10
N ASN A 59 -14.67 -5.92 6.12
CA ASN A 59 -13.59 -6.90 5.97
C ASN A 59 -12.23 -6.40 6.49
N ASN A 60 -12.19 -5.22 7.12
CA ASN A 60 -10.98 -4.55 7.59
C ASN A 60 -9.87 -4.46 6.51
N LYS A 61 -10.26 -4.11 5.27
CA LYS A 61 -9.35 -3.99 4.12
C LYS A 61 -9.16 -2.53 3.73
N THR A 62 -7.99 -2.22 3.15
CA THR A 62 -7.66 -0.89 2.64
C THR A 62 -6.87 -0.97 1.33
N TYR A 63 -6.89 0.09 0.53
CA TYR A 63 -6.14 0.19 -0.74
C TYR A 63 -4.65 0.45 -0.58
N ARG A 64 -4.09 0.23 0.60
CA ARG A 64 -2.67 0.54 0.83
C ARG A 64 -1.81 -0.25 -0.15
N ARG A 65 -0.94 0.46 -0.87
CA ARG A 65 0.13 -0.12 -1.67
C ARG A 65 1.04 -0.88 -0.71
N ILE A 66 1.40 -2.13 -1.04
CA ILE A 66 2.48 -2.81 -0.32
C ILE A 66 3.75 -2.06 -0.71
N THR A 67 4.37 -1.34 0.24
CA THR A 67 5.70 -0.79 0.01
C THR A 67 6.67 -1.94 0.29
N THR A 68 7.30 -2.43 -0.77
CA THR A 68 8.09 -3.66 -0.80
C THR A 68 9.38 -3.59 0.02
N THR A 69 9.80 -2.41 0.48
CA THR A 69 11.10 -2.23 1.14
C THR A 69 11.03 -1.12 2.19
N GLY A 70 11.69 -1.31 3.34
CA GLY A 70 11.91 -0.28 4.36
C GLY A 70 10.78 -0.06 5.40
N ARG A 71 9.76 -0.94 5.48
CA ARG A 71 8.69 -0.80 6.48
C ARG A 71 9.07 -1.29 7.87
N GLU A 72 9.85 -2.35 7.92
CA GLU A 72 10.26 -2.97 9.18
C GLU A 72 11.69 -2.60 9.45
N LEU A 73 11.94 -2.12 10.67
CA LEU A 73 13.29 -1.91 11.16
C LEU A 73 13.99 -3.27 11.25
N PRO A 74 15.27 -3.36 10.89
CA PRO A 74 16.03 -4.58 11.13
C PRO A 74 16.07 -4.87 12.64
N SER A 75 16.19 -6.15 13.00
CA SER A 75 16.20 -6.60 14.39
C SER A 75 17.30 -5.95 15.23
N ASN A 76 18.41 -5.54 14.59
CA ASN A 76 19.53 -4.83 15.20
C ASN A 76 19.48 -3.31 15.01
N SER A 77 18.31 -2.73 14.69
CA SER A 77 18.14 -1.30 14.44
C SER A 77 18.65 -0.41 15.58
N CYS A 78 18.43 -0.78 16.84
CA CYS A 78 18.93 -0.04 18.00
C CYS A 78 20.46 0.07 18.02
N GLU A 79 21.16 -1.02 17.66
CA GLU A 79 22.61 -1.06 17.62
C GLU A 79 23.15 -0.20 16.47
N ILE A 80 22.57 -0.31 15.28
CA ILE A 80 22.96 0.48 14.11
C ILE A 80 22.80 1.97 14.40
N ILE A 81 21.67 2.38 14.97
CA ILE A 81 21.41 3.78 15.33
C ILE A 81 22.41 4.28 16.37
N ASN A 82 22.67 3.49 17.41
CA ASN A 82 23.61 3.87 18.45
C ASN A 82 25.04 4.04 17.91
N ASN A 83 25.51 3.08 17.10
CA ASN A 83 26.83 3.15 16.46
C ASN A 83 26.94 4.40 15.57
N PHE A 84 25.93 4.66 14.73
CA PHE A 84 25.91 5.85 13.88
C PHE A 84 25.99 7.16 14.69
N ILE A 85 25.26 7.28 15.81
CA ILE A 85 25.30 8.47 16.66
C ILE A 85 26.69 8.65 17.30
N GLN A 86 27.30 7.57 17.78
CA GLN A 86 28.63 7.61 18.38
C GLN A 86 29.70 8.02 17.37
N GLU A 87 29.69 7.42 16.18
CA GLU A 87 30.61 7.75 15.09
C GLU A 87 30.50 9.21 14.68
N ASN A 88 29.27 9.71 14.44
CA ASN A 88 29.05 11.11 14.09
C ASN A 88 29.49 12.05 15.22
N SER A 89 29.21 11.71 16.48
CA SER A 89 29.63 12.51 17.63
C SER A 89 31.15 12.64 17.71
N ASN A 90 31.89 11.58 17.37
CA ASN A 90 33.35 11.62 17.29
C ASN A 90 33.83 12.51 16.14
N VAL A 91 33.22 12.39 14.96
CA VAL A 91 33.51 13.25 13.79
C VAL A 91 33.27 14.73 14.12
N PHE A 92 32.16 15.06 14.79
CA PHE A 92 31.85 16.42 15.23
C PHE A 92 32.84 16.98 16.26
N ARG A 93 33.56 16.13 17.00
CA ARG A 93 34.57 16.56 17.98
C ARG A 93 35.96 16.70 17.35
N THR A 94 36.30 15.88 16.37
CA THR A 94 37.64 15.83 15.77
C THR A 94 37.81 16.83 14.63
N ILE A 95 36.74 17.12 13.88
CA ILE A 95 36.80 18.04 12.76
C ILE A 95 36.31 19.42 13.22
N ASN A 96 37.16 20.45 13.07
CA ASN A 96 36.77 21.83 13.32
C ASN A 96 36.03 22.41 12.11
N PHE A 97 34.73 22.09 11.99
CA PHE A 97 33.86 22.68 10.97
C PHE A 97 32.71 23.45 11.61
N ASP A 98 32.27 24.48 10.89
CA ASP A 98 31.16 25.32 11.29
C ASP A 98 29.84 24.56 11.09
N LYS A 99 29.17 24.26 12.21
CA LYS A 99 27.90 23.52 12.23
C LYS A 99 26.79 24.25 11.47
N SER A 100 26.89 25.57 11.28
CA SER A 100 25.93 26.35 10.49
C SER A 100 26.00 26.04 8.99
N LYS A 101 27.04 25.32 8.54
CA LYS A 101 27.28 24.94 7.15
C LYS A 101 26.94 23.47 6.86
N ILE A 102 26.21 22.81 7.75
CA ILE A 102 25.67 21.48 7.51
C ILE A 102 24.37 21.64 6.74
N PHE A 103 24.37 21.22 5.47
CA PHE A 103 23.19 21.23 4.63
C PHE A 103 22.66 19.81 4.49
N ASN A 104 21.35 19.66 4.63
CA ASN A 104 20.70 18.40 4.29
C ASN A 104 20.65 18.27 2.77
N MET A 105 21.03 17.12 2.25
CA MET A 105 20.94 16.78 0.85
C MET A 105 20.28 15.40 0.75
N ASP A 106 19.12 15.35 0.11
CA ASP A 106 18.39 14.11 -0.14
C ASP A 106 17.93 14.09 -1.59
N GLU A 107 17.91 12.91 -2.20
CA GLU A 107 17.48 12.73 -3.58
C GLU A 107 15.97 12.48 -3.59
N THR A 108 15.23 13.31 -4.32
CA THR A 108 13.81 13.07 -4.57
C THR A 108 13.62 12.68 -6.03
N SER A 109 13.12 11.47 -6.27
CA SER A 109 12.72 11.04 -7.62
C SER A 109 11.64 11.96 -8.17
N ILE A 110 11.90 12.58 -9.31
CA ILE A 110 10.90 13.30 -10.10
C ILE A 110 10.32 12.30 -11.12
N TYR A 111 9.03 12.04 -11.00
CA TYR A 111 8.31 11.23 -11.99
C TYR A 111 7.72 12.17 -13.05
N LEU A 112 8.04 11.92 -14.32
CA LEU A 112 7.31 12.51 -15.43
C LEU A 112 6.03 11.70 -15.65
N ASP A 113 4.87 12.34 -15.52
CA ASP A 113 3.60 11.74 -15.88
C ASP A 113 3.61 11.45 -17.39
N CYS A 114 3.85 10.20 -17.75
CA CYS A 114 3.69 9.73 -19.14
C CYS A 114 2.20 9.45 -19.35
N PRO A 115 1.51 10.19 -20.26
CA PRO A 115 0.14 9.85 -20.58
C PRO A 115 0.09 8.43 -21.16
N PRO A 116 -0.96 7.65 -20.82
CA PRO A 116 -1.11 6.29 -21.35
C PRO A 116 -1.16 6.32 -22.89
N LYS A 117 -0.45 5.37 -23.51
CA LYS A 117 -0.54 5.07 -24.95
C LYS A 117 -1.88 4.42 -25.29
#